data_AF-A0A7J3W976-F1
#
_entry.id   AF-A0A7J3W976-F1
#
_cell.length_a   1.000
_cell.length_b   1.000
_cell.length_c   1.000
_cell.angle_alpha   90.00
_cell.angle_beta   90.00
_cell.angle_gamma   90.00
#
_symmetry.space_group_name_H-M   'P 1'
#
loop_
_entity.id
_entity.type
_entity.pdbx_description
1 polymer ?
#
loop_
_entity_poly.entity_id
_entity_poly.type
_entity_poly.pdbx_seq_one_letter_code
_entity_poly.pdbx_strand_id
1 'polypeptide(L)'
;ELRKIEAALRAPSKFNIPSWMFNRRKDLETGRDMHLIGSDLELRIKQDIEFMKSIRSWKGWRHSLGLKVRGQKTRTTGRTGRTVGVQRKKVA
;
A
#
# COMPACT_ATOMS: atom_id res chain seq x y z
N GLU A 1 -11.45 5.83 -29.42
CA GLU A 1 -11.12 4.59 -28.67
C GLU A 1 -10.80 4.86 -27.20
N LEU A 2 -9.98 5.87 -26.91
CA LEU A 2 -9.58 6.28 -25.55
C LEU A 2 -10.75 6.45 -24.55
N ARG A 3 -11.85 7.09 -24.97
CA ARG A 3 -13.06 7.25 -24.14
C ARG A 3 -13.71 5.92 -23.72
N LYS A 4 -13.64 4.88 -24.56
CA LYS A 4 -14.20 3.56 -24.23
C LYS A 4 -13.36 2.89 -23.13
N ILE A 5 -12.04 3.02 -23.23
CA ILE A 5 -11.11 2.50 -22.22
C ILE A 5 -11.30 3.23 -20.89
N GLU A 6 -11.42 4.55 -20.92
CA GLU A 6 -11.67 5.34 -19.71
C GLU A 6 -12.99 4.97 -19.04
N ALA A 7 -14.05 4.77 -19.84
CA ALA A 7 -15.34 4.30 -19.33
C ALA A 7 -15.24 2.88 -18.72
N ALA A 8 -14.47 2.00 -19.34
CA ALA A 8 -14.23 0.64 -18.83
C ALA A 8 -13.45 0.63 -17.51
N LEU A 9 -12.47 1.54 -17.36
CA LEU A 9 -11.71 1.69 -16.13
C LEU A 9 -12.55 2.25 -14.98
N ARG A 10 -13.39 3.26 -15.25
CA ARG A 10 -14.24 3.88 -14.22
C ARG A 10 -15.34 2.94 -13.70
N ALA A 11 -15.91 2.12 -14.58
CA ALA A 11 -17.02 1.24 -14.23
C ALA A 11 -16.88 -0.15 -14.88
N PRO A 12 -15.92 -0.98 -14.43
CA PRO A 12 -15.66 -2.29 -15.01
C PRO A 12 -16.86 -3.24 -14.92
N SER A 13 -17.73 -3.06 -13.92
CA SER A 13 -18.98 -3.83 -13.78
C SER A 13 -19.91 -3.72 -14.99
N LYS A 14 -19.90 -2.58 -15.69
CA LYS A 14 -20.76 -2.36 -16.87
C LYS A 14 -20.25 -3.10 -18.11
N PHE A 15 -18.97 -3.50 -18.11
CA PHE A 15 -18.32 -4.21 -19.22
C PHE A 15 -18.21 -5.71 -18.97
N ASN A 16 -19.03 -6.23 -18.04
CA ASN A 16 -19.09 -7.66 -17.69
C ASN A 16 -17.74 -8.23 -17.18
N ILE A 17 -16.90 -7.38 -16.59
CA ILE A 17 -15.63 -7.79 -16.02
C ILE A 17 -15.91 -8.52 -14.69
N PRO A 18 -15.36 -9.72 -14.47
CA PRO A 18 -15.55 -10.44 -13.23
C PRO A 18 -15.03 -9.68 -12.01
N SER A 19 -15.71 -9.84 -10.87
CA SER A 19 -15.36 -9.16 -9.62
C SER A 19 -13.93 -9.46 -9.14
N TRP A 20 -13.39 -10.65 -9.41
CA TRP A 20 -12.03 -11.03 -9.03
C TRP A 20 -10.93 -10.18 -9.69
N MET A 21 -11.23 -9.51 -10.79
CA MET A 21 -10.29 -8.63 -11.50
C MET A 21 -10.26 -7.21 -10.91
N PHE A 22 -11.14 -6.90 -9.95
CA PHE A 22 -11.22 -5.57 -9.35
C PHE A 22 -10.12 -5.43 -8.30
N ASN A 23 -9.51 -4.24 -8.22
CA ASN A 23 -8.40 -4.00 -7.31
C ASN A 23 -8.83 -3.94 -5.83
N ARG A 24 -10.09 -3.61 -5.56
CA ARG A 24 -10.66 -3.57 -4.22
C ARG A 24 -12.01 -4.30 -4.19
N ARG A 25 -11.99 -5.49 -3.60
CA ARG A 25 -13.20 -6.30 -3.41
C ARG A 25 -13.71 -6.21 -1.99
N LYS A 26 -15.03 -6.26 -1.81
CA LYS A 26 -15.72 -6.21 -0.51
C LYS A 26 -15.17 -5.12 0.39
N ASP A 27 -15.32 -3.88 -0.05
CA ASP A 27 -14.91 -2.73 0.76
C ASP A 27 -15.62 -2.72 2.13
N LEU A 28 -14.88 -2.32 3.18
CA LEU A 28 -15.34 -2.39 4.58
C LEU A 28 -16.55 -1.50 4.87
N GLU A 29 -16.69 -0.36 4.18
CA GLU A 29 -17.77 0.61 4.42
C GLU A 29 -18.99 0.29 3.56
N THR A 30 -18.77 0.03 2.28
CA THR A 30 -19.85 -0.09 1.28
C THR A 30 -20.24 -1.53 0.95
N GLY A 31 -19.38 -2.51 1.24
CA GLY A 31 -19.58 -3.91 0.90
C GLY A 31 -19.50 -4.24 -0.59
N ARG A 32 -19.29 -3.23 -1.46
CA ARG A 32 -19.26 -3.39 -2.92
C ARG A 32 -17.84 -3.65 -3.43
N ASP A 33 -17.76 -4.24 -4.61
CA ASP A 33 -16.51 -4.37 -5.36
C ASP A 33 -16.29 -3.09 -6.18
N MET A 34 -15.11 -2.49 -6.02
CA MET A 34 -14.75 -1.21 -6.64
C MET A 34 -13.42 -1.31 -7.37
N HIS A 35 -13.26 -0.43 -8.36
CA HIS A 35 -12.00 -0.23 -9.05
C HIS A 35 -11.53 1.22 -8.84
N LEU A 36 -10.51 1.41 -7.99
CA LEU A 36 -9.96 2.73 -7.66
C LEU A 36 -8.82 3.11 -8.62
N ILE A 37 -8.72 4.38 -9.00
CA ILE A 37 -7.73 4.86 -10.00
C ILE A 37 -6.97 6.07 -9.45
N GLY A 38 -5.67 6.14 -9.71
CA GLY A 38 -4.85 7.32 -9.45
C GLY A 38 -4.93 7.81 -8.00
N SER A 39 -5.34 9.06 -7.81
CA SER A 39 -5.40 9.73 -6.51
C SER A 39 -6.36 9.06 -5.52
N ASP A 40 -7.47 8.50 -6.00
CA ASP A 40 -8.47 7.85 -5.13
C ASP A 40 -7.89 6.60 -4.48
N LEU A 41 -7.04 5.88 -5.22
CA LEU A 41 -6.32 4.70 -4.69
C LEU A 41 -5.35 5.10 -3.57
N GLU A 42 -4.57 6.16 -3.78
CA GLU A 42 -3.63 6.64 -2.77
C GLU A 42 -4.33 7.13 -1.50
N LEU A 43 -5.42 7.88 -1.66
CA LEU A 43 -6.23 8.35 -0.55
C LEU A 43 -6.80 7.19 0.25
N ARG A 44 -7.35 6.17 -0.44
CA ARG A 44 -7.91 4.99 0.23
C ARG A 44 -6.85 4.20 0.99
N ILE A 45 -5.66 4.01 0.42
CA ILE A 45 -4.54 3.34 1.10
C ILE A 45 -4.14 4.09 2.38
N LYS A 46 -4.08 5.43 2.33
CA LYS A 46 -3.78 6.25 3.51
C LYS A 46 -4.85 6.09 4.59
N GLN A 47 -6.13 6.12 4.22
CA GLN A 47 -7.25 5.91 5.13
C GLN A 47 -7.21 4.52 5.78
N ASP A 48 -6.95 3.47 5.00
CA ASP A 48 -6.84 2.09 5.51
C ASP A 48 -5.68 1.96 6.53
N ILE A 49 -4.54 2.61 6.26
CA ILE A 49 -3.39 2.62 7.19
C ILE A 49 -3.75 3.37 8.48
N GLU A 50 -4.43 4.51 8.38
CA GLU A 50 -4.82 5.29 9.55
C GLU A 50 -5.84 4.56 10.41
N PHE A 51 -6.79 3.87 9.78
CA PHE A 51 -7.71 2.96 10.46
C PHE A 51 -6.98 1.81 11.17
N MET A 52 -5.97 1.21 10.54
CA MET A 52 -5.17 0.16 11.18
C MET A 52 -4.39 0.68 12.39
N LYS A 53 -3.93 1.93 12.37
CA LYS A 53 -3.26 2.59 13.50
C LYS A 53 -4.25 2.92 14.62
N SER A 54 -5.44 3.42 14.30
CA SER A 54 -6.46 3.79 15.31
C SER A 54 -6.94 2.56 16.09
N ILE A 55 -7.12 1.42 15.43
CA ILE A 55 -7.43 0.12 16.05
C ILE A 55 -6.25 -0.44 16.85
N ARG A 56 -5.04 0.09 16.68
CA ARG A 56 -3.78 -0.40 17.28
C ARG A 56 -3.46 -1.85 16.89
N SER A 57 -3.82 -2.23 15.66
CA SER A 57 -3.41 -3.52 15.11
C SER A 57 -1.89 -3.62 14.96
N TRP A 58 -1.31 -4.83 15.00
CA TRP A 58 0.14 -5.00 14.80
C TRP A 58 0.62 -4.38 13.48
N LYS A 59 -0.15 -4.53 12.39
CA LYS A 59 0.17 -3.90 11.10
C LYS A 59 0.19 -2.37 11.21
N GLY A 60 -0.81 -1.78 11.86
CA GLY A 60 -0.89 -0.34 12.11
C GLY A 60 0.30 0.16 12.93
N TRP A 61 0.65 -0.56 14.00
CA TRP A 61 1.80 -0.22 14.83
C TRP A 61 3.12 -0.28 14.05
N ARG A 62 3.28 -1.29 13.18
CA ARG A 62 4.44 -1.40 12.27
C ARG A 62 4.49 -0.25 11.26
N HIS A 63 3.36 0.13 10.68
CA HIS A 63 3.26 1.29 9.79
C HIS A 63 3.59 2.60 10.51
N SER A 64 3.20 2.75 11.78
CA SER A 64 3.56 3.91 12.60
C SER A 64 5.07 4.03 12.81
N LEU A 65 5.75 2.90 13.05
CA LEU A 65 7.20 2.84 13.19
C LEU A 65 7.98 2.90 11.86
N GLY A 66 7.30 2.94 10.71
CA GLY A 66 7.95 2.88 9.39
C GLY A 66 8.65 1.55 9.09
N LEU A 67 8.31 0.48 9.81
CA LEU A 67 8.89 -0.85 9.62
C LEU A 67 8.08 -1.66 8.60
N LYS A 68 8.76 -2.60 7.92
CA LYS A 68 8.10 -3.57 7.04
C LYS A 68 7.04 -4.36 7.80
N VAL A 69 5.84 -4.49 7.23
CA VAL A 69 4.74 -5.26 7.85
C VAL A 69 4.91 -6.77 7.64
N ARG A 70 5.36 -7.19 6.46
CA ARG A 70 5.69 -8.58 6.12
C ARG A 70 7.19 -8.70 5.89
N GLY A 71 7.79 -9.82 6.34
CA GLY A 71 9.25 -10.01 6.29
C GLY A 71 9.99 -9.25 7.39
N GLN A 72 9.85 -9.70 8.64
CA GLN A 72 10.29 -9.00 9.85
C GLN A 72 11.80 -9.00 10.11
N LYS A 73 12.63 -9.70 9.33
CA LYS A 73 14.09 -9.76 9.54
C LYS A 73 14.78 -8.40 9.24
N THR A 74 14.56 -7.41 10.11
CA THR A 74 15.06 -6.02 10.01
C THR A 74 16.49 -5.87 10.52
N ARG A 75 17.06 -6.91 11.15
CA ARG A 75 18.48 -6.93 11.55
C ARG A 75 19.42 -6.75 10.36
N THR A 76 19.14 -7.45 9.25
CA THR A 76 19.99 -7.47 8.06
C THR A 76 19.34 -6.80 6.84
N THR A 77 18.02 -6.89 6.70
CA THR A 77 17.32 -6.39 5.50
C THR A 77 16.61 -5.06 5.73
N GLY A 78 16.56 -4.20 4.71
CA GLY A 78 15.89 -2.90 4.80
C GLY A 78 16.61 -1.88 5.67
N ARG A 79 17.94 -1.98 5.78
CA ARG A 79 18.78 -0.98 6.43
C ARG A 79 18.82 0.28 5.55
N THR A 80 18.21 1.34 6.02
CA THR A 80 18.36 2.70 5.47
C THR A 80 19.36 3.44 6.34
N GLY A 81 20.59 3.59 5.86
CA GLY A 81 21.69 4.22 6.58
C GLY A 81 23.02 3.90 5.92
N ARG A 82 24.09 4.62 6.33
CA ARG A 82 25.45 4.38 5.81
C ARG A 82 25.90 2.98 6.20
N THR A 83 26.37 2.19 5.23
CA THR A 83 27.02 0.91 5.51
C THR A 83 28.15 1.15 6.50
N VAL A 84 28.22 0.34 7.54
CA VAL A 84 29.36 0.35 8.48
C VAL A 84 30.56 -0.22 7.72
N GLY A 85 31.24 0.64 6.97
CA GLY A 85 32.51 0.32 6.32
C GLY A 85 33.65 0.33 7.32
N VAL A 86 34.87 0.10 6.82
CA VAL A 86 36.08 0.15 7.63
C VAL A 86 36.42 1.61 7.96
N GLN A 87 36.42 1.99 9.24
CA GLN A 87 37.02 3.25 9.69
C GLN A 87 38.54 3.10 9.72
N ARG A 88 39.25 3.78 8.81
CA ARG A 88 40.71 3.93 8.89
C ARG A 88 41.04 5.05 9.88
N LYS A 89 42.04 4.84 10.73
CA LYS A 89 42.55 5.86 11.66
C LYS A 89 43.03 7.07 10.84
N LYS A 90 42.55 8.27 11.17
CA LYS A 90 43.08 9.50 10.56
C LYS A 90 44.56 9.61 10.94
N VAL A 91 45.42 9.70 9.93
CA VAL A 91 46.83 10.07 10.14
C VAL A 91 46.84 11.54 10.55
N ALA A 92 47.49 11.82 11.67
CA ALA A 92 47.61 13.16 12.24
C ALA A 92 48.48 14.06 11.34
#